data_AF-A0A382V754-F1
#
_entry.id   AF-A0A382V754-F1
#
_cell.length_a   1.000
_cell.length_b   1.000
_cell.length_c   1.000
_cell.angle_alpha   90.00
_cell.angle_beta   90.00
_cell.angle_gamma   90.00
#
_symmetry.space_group_name_H-M   'P 1'
#
loop_
_entity.id
_entity.type
_entity.pdbx_description
1 polymer ?
#
loop_
_entity_poly.entity_id
_entity_poly.type
_entity_poly.pdbx_seq_one_letter_code
_entity_poly.pdbx_strand_id
1 'polypeptide(L)'
;MPGGNSDMGLGAKKNEVYLSIENSTQYIDWWHEQIPGEEFDHSGSLLSVIFRPGVIYGLSDRINLSFNTTLGIRSMDWFGTNQSIHHRDEYTNSDFSNANGGILGDSKIVLRYLHKNTGAGDGYRIIFGGGIVIPSKNT
;
A
#
# COMPACT_ATOMS: atom_id res chain seq x y z
N MET A 1 -5.91 -11.86 -25.92
CA MET A 1 -5.97 -11.46 -24.49
C MET A 1 -6.04 -9.94 -24.44
N PRO A 2 -6.92 -9.29 -23.65
CA PRO A 2 -6.84 -7.85 -23.49
C PRO A 2 -5.58 -7.57 -22.66
N GLY A 3 -4.51 -7.14 -23.33
CA GLY A 3 -3.16 -7.12 -22.73
C GLY A 3 -3.07 -6.20 -21.51
N GLY A 4 -2.63 -6.72 -20.36
CA GLY A 4 -1.89 -5.98 -19.33
C GLY A 4 -0.39 -5.97 -19.67
N ASN A 5 0.51 -5.18 -19.06
CA ASN A 5 0.49 -4.35 -17.85
C ASN A 5 1.56 -3.22 -17.97
N SER A 6 1.41 -2.12 -17.19
CA SER A 6 2.48 -1.38 -16.47
C SER A 6 1.92 -0.12 -15.77
N ASP A 7 0.72 -0.13 -15.18
CA ASP A 7 0.68 -0.39 -13.73
C ASP A 7 -0.58 -1.15 -13.27
N MET A 8 -1.62 -1.20 -14.11
CA MET A 8 -2.74 -2.15 -13.99
C MET A 8 -3.36 -2.57 -15.34
N GLY A 9 -2.93 -2.01 -16.49
CA GLY A 9 -3.18 -2.53 -17.85
C GLY A 9 -4.63 -2.82 -18.32
N LEU A 10 -5.62 -2.72 -17.45
CA LEU A 10 -7.01 -3.16 -17.58
C LEU A 10 -7.89 -1.98 -17.18
N GLY A 11 -8.67 -1.49 -18.13
CA GLY A 11 -9.74 -0.53 -17.89
C GLY A 11 -11.08 -1.24 -18.01
N ALA A 12 -11.98 -1.02 -17.06
CA ALA A 12 -13.35 -1.48 -17.18
C ALA A 12 -14.02 -0.75 -18.35
N LYS A 13 -14.75 -1.46 -19.22
CA LYS A 13 -15.57 -0.80 -20.26
C LYS A 13 -16.72 -0.04 -19.61
N LYS A 14 -17.42 0.78 -20.40
CA LYS A 14 -18.59 1.50 -19.90
C LYS A 14 -19.56 0.54 -19.17
N ASN A 15 -19.91 0.90 -17.94
CA ASN A 15 -20.79 0.15 -17.04
C ASN A 15 -20.25 -1.20 -16.53
N GLU A 16 -18.98 -1.54 -16.79
CA GLU A 16 -18.34 -2.69 -16.17
C GLU A 16 -17.74 -2.33 -14.80
N VAL A 17 -17.68 -3.32 -13.92
CA VAL A 17 -17.04 -3.24 -12.59
C VAL A 17 -15.99 -4.32 -12.50
N TYR A 18 -14.74 -3.96 -12.22
CA TYR A 18 -13.67 -4.91 -11.89
C TYR A 18 -13.37 -4.81 -10.40
N LEU A 19 -13.16 -5.97 -9.79
CA LEU A 19 -12.71 -6.09 -8.40
C LEU A 19 -11.24 -6.47 -8.39
N SER A 20 -10.47 -5.83 -7.52
CA SER A 20 -9.05 -6.12 -7.34
C SER A 20 -8.78 -6.47 -5.89
N ILE A 21 -7.93 -7.47 -5.69
CA ILE A 21 -7.38 -7.80 -4.39
C ILE A 21 -5.86 -7.88 -4.57
N GLU A 22 -5.14 -7.09 -3.80
CA GLU A 22 -3.68 -7.15 -3.72
C GLU A 22 -3.28 -7.51 -2.30
N ASN A 23 -2.32 -8.43 -2.16
CA ASN A 23 -1.69 -8.75 -0.89
C ASN A 23 -0.18 -8.58 -1.02
N SER A 24 0.43 -7.99 0.00
CA SER A 24 1.87 -7.86 0.14
C SER A 24 2.26 -8.26 1.55
N THR A 25 3.17 -9.24 1.65
CA THR A 25 3.75 -9.66 2.91
C THR A 25 5.24 -9.43 2.86
N GLN A 26 5.77 -8.80 3.90
CA GLN A 26 7.19 -8.50 4.06
C GLN A 26 7.61 -8.92 5.46
N TYR A 27 8.72 -9.63 5.53
CA TYR A 27 9.46 -9.85 6.77
C TYR A 27 10.85 -9.25 6.60
N ILE A 28 11.29 -8.45 7.56
CA ILE A 28 12.63 -7.88 7.62
C ILE A 28 13.23 -8.33 8.95
N ASP A 29 14.39 -8.96 8.85
CA ASP A 29 15.34 -9.08 9.95
C ASP A 29 16.32 -7.90 9.85
N TRP A 30 16.45 -7.12 10.91
CA TRP A 30 17.23 -5.88 10.90
C TRP A 30 18.19 -5.83 12.07
N TRP A 31 19.33 -5.17 11.85
CA TRP A 31 20.35 -4.93 12.85
C TRP A 31 21.14 -3.66 12.56
N HIS A 32 21.64 -3.00 13.59
CA HIS A 32 22.71 -2.01 13.51
C HIS A 32 23.57 -1.98 14.78
N GLU A 33 24.79 -1.45 14.67
CA GLU A 33 25.69 -1.24 15.80
C GLU A 33 25.17 -0.14 16.75
N GLN A 34 25.77 -0.08 17.94
CA GLN A 34 25.53 0.97 18.93
C GLN A 34 25.53 2.41 18.37
N ILE A 35 24.76 3.28 19.01
CA ILE A 35 24.68 4.70 18.68
C ILE A 35 25.00 5.56 19.92
N PRO A 36 25.38 6.85 19.78
CA PRO A 36 25.61 7.72 20.93
C PRO A 36 24.40 7.75 21.87
N GLY A 37 24.60 7.37 23.13
CA GLY A 37 23.55 7.27 24.15
C GLY A 37 23.03 5.85 24.41
N GLU A 38 23.35 4.87 23.55
CA GLU A 38 23.02 3.45 23.73
C GLU A 38 24.22 2.58 23.36
N GLU A 39 25.01 2.17 24.35
CA GLU A 39 26.24 1.36 24.19
C GLU A 39 25.95 -0.14 24.06
N PHE A 40 25.00 -0.49 23.22
CA PHE A 40 24.65 -1.87 22.88
C PHE A 40 24.15 -1.93 21.43
N ASP A 41 24.31 -3.08 20.79
CA ASP A 41 23.83 -3.31 19.43
C ASP A 41 22.31 -3.46 19.38
N HIS A 42 21.73 -3.13 18.24
CA HIS A 42 20.29 -3.15 18.01
C HIS A 42 19.91 -4.20 16.99
N SER A 43 18.97 -5.05 17.34
CA SER A 43 18.34 -5.96 16.39
C SER A 43 16.88 -6.18 16.70
N GLY A 44 16.16 -6.61 15.67
CA GLY A 44 14.77 -6.95 15.80
C GLY A 44 14.23 -7.51 14.50
N SER A 45 12.93 -7.66 14.46
CA SER A 45 12.24 -8.02 13.23
C SER A 45 11.05 -7.13 12.96
N LEU A 46 10.69 -7.05 11.69
CA LEU A 46 9.53 -6.35 11.24
C LEU A 46 8.72 -7.25 10.31
N LEU A 47 7.49 -7.57 10.71
CA LEU A 47 6.50 -8.21 9.87
C LEU A 47 5.51 -7.15 9.37
N SER A 48 5.21 -7.14 8.08
CA SER A 48 4.13 -6.36 7.48
C SER A 48 3.29 -7.25 6.59
N VAL A 49 1.99 -7.33 6.85
CA VAL A 49 0.98 -7.99 6.02
C VAL A 49 -0.02 -6.93 5.60
N ILE A 50 -0.02 -6.61 4.32
CA ILE A 50 -0.87 -5.57 3.73
C ILE A 50 -1.85 -6.23 2.76
N PHE A 51 -3.10 -5.84 2.86
CA PHE A 51 -4.21 -6.29 2.03
C PHE A 51 -4.94 -5.07 1.47
N ARG A 52 -5.10 -4.99 0.15
CA ARG A 52 -5.68 -3.84 -0.54
C ARG A 52 -6.84 -4.30 -1.44
N PRO A 53 -8.07 -4.35 -0.92
CA PRO A 53 -9.23 -4.51 -1.77
C PRO A 53 -9.47 -3.22 -2.56
N GLY A 54 -9.93 -3.38 -3.80
CA GLY A 54 -10.23 -2.27 -4.68
C GLY A 54 -11.30 -2.60 -5.70
N VAL A 55 -11.83 -1.54 -6.30
CA VAL A 55 -12.86 -1.57 -7.33
C VAL A 55 -12.50 -0.58 -8.43
N ILE A 56 -12.77 -0.94 -9.67
CA ILE A 56 -12.65 -0.08 -10.84
C ILE A 56 -14.01 -0.07 -11.54
N TYR A 57 -14.57 1.10 -11.75
CA TYR A 57 -15.80 1.31 -12.49
C TYR A 57 -15.53 2.04 -13.81
N GLY A 58 -16.09 1.54 -14.91
CA GLY A 58 -16.02 2.19 -16.22
C GLY A 58 -17.11 3.24 -16.40
N LEU A 59 -16.76 4.51 -16.23
CA LEU A 59 -17.64 5.65 -16.55
C LEU A 59 -17.85 5.75 -18.07
N SER A 60 -16.83 5.40 -18.86
CA SER A 60 -16.88 5.24 -20.31
C SER A 60 -15.80 4.26 -20.76
N ASP A 61 -15.74 3.95 -22.06
CA ASP A 61 -14.67 3.11 -22.62
C ASP A 61 -13.28 3.75 -22.56
N ARG A 62 -13.17 5.00 -22.11
CA ARG A 62 -11.90 5.73 -21.95
C ARG A 62 -11.69 6.30 -20.55
N ILE A 63 -12.66 6.22 -19.65
CA ILE A 63 -12.57 6.84 -18.32
C ILE A 63 -12.94 5.80 -17.27
N ASN A 64 -12.01 5.55 -16.35
CA ASN A 64 -12.22 4.69 -15.20
C ASN A 64 -12.11 5.47 -13.90
N LEU A 65 -13.02 5.20 -12.98
CA LEU A 65 -12.92 5.61 -11.58
C LEU A 65 -12.51 4.39 -10.76
N SER A 66 -11.43 4.48 -10.01
CA SER A 66 -10.98 3.41 -9.12
C SER A 66 -10.98 3.87 -7.66
N PHE A 67 -11.36 2.96 -6.77
CA PHE A 67 -11.24 3.11 -5.33
C PHE A 67 -10.46 1.93 -4.77
N ASN A 68 -9.55 2.16 -3.82
CA ASN A 68 -8.98 1.11 -2.99
C ASN A 68 -8.78 1.62 -1.56
N THR A 69 -8.69 0.68 -0.63
CA THR A 69 -8.37 0.95 0.77
C THR A 69 -7.28 0.00 1.23
N THR A 70 -6.48 0.42 2.20
CA THR A 70 -5.41 -0.42 2.76
C THR A 70 -5.88 -1.00 4.08
N LEU A 71 -5.74 -2.31 4.24
CA LEU A 71 -5.84 -3.01 5.52
C LEU A 71 -4.47 -3.59 5.81
N GLY A 72 -3.90 -3.30 6.98
CA GLY A 72 -2.53 -3.65 7.29
C GLY A 72 -2.39 -4.19 8.70
N ILE A 73 -1.51 -5.16 8.86
CA ILE A 73 -0.92 -5.52 10.14
C ILE A 73 0.57 -5.36 9.97
N ARG A 74 1.17 -4.60 10.87
CA ARG A 74 2.60 -4.41 11.04
C ARG A 74 2.96 -4.67 12.49
N SER A 75 4.04 -5.42 12.67
CA SER A 75 4.60 -5.82 13.96
C SER A 75 6.09 -5.55 13.92
N MET A 76 6.60 -4.84 14.91
CA MET A 76 8.02 -4.64 15.17
C MET A 76 8.33 -5.35 16.49
N ASP A 77 9.29 -6.26 16.45
CA ASP A 77 9.78 -6.94 17.65
C ASP A 77 11.22 -6.48 17.91
N TRP A 78 11.51 -6.05 19.13
CA TRP A 78 12.81 -5.63 19.63
C TRP A 78 13.46 -6.80 20.37
N PHE A 79 14.66 -7.21 19.94
CA PHE A 79 15.33 -8.39 20.52
C PHE A 79 16.30 -8.06 21.66
N GLY A 80 16.64 -6.78 21.85
CA GLY A 80 17.51 -6.38 22.93
C GLY A 80 16.84 -6.48 24.30
N THR A 81 17.64 -6.77 25.32
CA THR A 81 17.19 -6.81 26.73
C THR A 81 17.32 -5.44 27.41
N ASN A 82 18.04 -4.51 26.79
CA ASN A 82 18.21 -3.13 27.25
C ASN A 82 17.01 -2.27 26.84
N GLN A 83 16.71 -1.27 27.66
CA GLN A 83 15.77 -0.21 27.27
C GLN A 83 16.43 0.67 26.20
N SER A 84 15.76 0.81 25.06
CA SER A 84 16.14 1.74 24.01
C SER A 84 15.24 2.96 24.03
N ILE A 85 15.78 4.13 23.71
CA ILE A 85 15.05 5.40 23.53
C ILE A 85 14.42 5.50 22.14
N HIS A 86 14.77 4.60 21.22
CA HIS A 86 14.36 4.66 19.83
C HIS A 86 13.84 3.34 19.24
N HIS A 87 14.11 2.19 19.87
CA HIS A 87 13.49 0.90 19.54
C HIS A 87 12.57 0.41 20.64
N ARG A 88 11.48 -0.27 20.24
CA ARG A 88 10.53 -0.94 21.13
C ARG A 88 9.70 -1.94 20.33
N ASP A 89 9.02 -2.84 21.03
CA ASP A 89 7.96 -3.63 20.41
C ASP A 89 6.80 -2.71 20.00
N GLU A 90 6.37 -2.82 18.74
CA GLU A 90 5.23 -2.06 18.21
C GLU A 90 4.27 -2.95 17.43
N TYR A 91 2.98 -2.83 17.71
CA TYR A 91 1.95 -3.57 16.99
C TYR A 91 0.89 -2.62 16.45
N THR A 92 0.40 -2.91 15.24
CA THR A 92 -0.57 -2.05 14.54
C THR A 92 -1.86 -1.82 15.31
N ASN A 93 -2.26 -2.74 16.17
CA ASN A 93 -3.49 -2.64 16.96
C ASN A 93 -3.26 -2.04 18.37
N SER A 94 -2.09 -1.44 18.61
CA SER A 94 -1.75 -0.79 19.88
C SER A 94 -1.63 0.72 19.70
N ASP A 95 -2.16 1.46 20.67
CA ASP A 95 -1.94 2.90 20.76
C ASP A 95 -0.59 3.18 21.44
N PHE A 96 0.06 4.23 20.98
CA PHE A 96 1.29 4.78 21.56
C PHE A 96 1.07 6.25 21.91
N SER A 97 1.96 6.83 22.72
CA SER A 97 1.87 8.23 23.13
C SER A 97 1.77 9.21 21.95
N ASN A 98 2.25 8.82 20.77
CA ASN A 98 2.36 9.63 19.57
C ASN A 98 1.70 8.99 18.34
N ALA A 99 0.94 7.90 18.50
CA ALA A 99 0.30 7.21 17.37
C ALA A 99 -0.94 6.45 17.82
N ASN A 100 -2.03 6.56 17.06
CA ASN A 100 -3.23 5.74 17.25
C ASN A 100 -3.14 4.46 16.42
N GLY A 101 -3.38 3.31 17.04
CA GLY A 101 -3.36 2.02 16.39
C GLY A 101 -4.63 1.76 15.57
N GLY A 102 -4.50 0.93 14.54
CA GLY A 102 -5.64 0.33 13.84
C GLY A 102 -5.25 -0.31 12.51
N ILE A 103 -6.07 -1.26 12.07
CA ILE A 103 -5.82 -2.06 10.86
C ILE A 103 -6.10 -1.26 9.58
N LEU A 104 -6.96 -0.26 9.65
CA LEU A 104 -7.34 0.55 8.48
C LEU A 104 -6.25 1.58 8.17
N GLY A 105 -5.70 1.51 6.96
CA GLY A 105 -4.81 2.52 6.40
C GLY A 105 -5.53 3.44 5.41
N ASP A 106 -4.75 4.15 4.62
CA ASP A 106 -5.26 5.15 3.69
C ASP A 106 -6.10 4.53 2.57
N SER A 107 -7.10 5.31 2.14
CA SER A 107 -7.92 5.00 0.97
C SER A 107 -7.56 5.90 -0.19
N LYS A 108 -7.68 5.41 -1.42
CA LYS A 108 -7.36 6.18 -2.63
C LYS A 108 -8.53 6.18 -3.58
N ILE A 109 -8.84 7.35 -4.14
CA ILE A 109 -9.76 7.50 -5.26
C ILE A 109 -8.96 8.06 -6.43
N VAL A 110 -8.97 7.36 -7.56
CA VAL A 110 -8.17 7.74 -8.75
C VAL A 110 -9.05 7.68 -9.99
N LEU A 111 -9.04 8.78 -10.75
CA LEU A 111 -9.63 8.86 -12.09
C LEU A 111 -8.53 8.63 -13.11
N ARG A 112 -8.76 7.74 -14.08
CA ARG A 112 -7.85 7.47 -15.19
C ARG A 112 -8.52 7.69 -16.52
N TYR A 113 -7.81 8.35 -17.44
CA TYR A 113 -8.24 8.62 -18.81
C TYR A 113 -7.29 7.94 -19.81
N LEU A 114 -7.84 7.09 -20.67
CA LEU A 114 -7.14 6.44 -21.76
C LEU A 114 -7.14 7.37 -22.99
N HIS A 115 -6.02 8.05 -23.21
CA HIS A 115 -5.85 8.97 -24.33
C HIS A 115 -5.57 8.24 -25.64
N LYS A 116 -4.69 7.22 -25.62
CA LYS A 116 -4.36 6.41 -26.80
C LYS A 116 -4.29 4.93 -26.45
N ASN A 117 -4.82 4.11 -27.34
CA ASN A 117 -4.76 2.65 -27.26
C ASN A 117 -4.57 2.06 -28.66
N THR A 118 -3.39 1.52 -28.95
CA THR A 118 -3.12 0.87 -30.25
C THR A 118 -3.81 -0.49 -30.41
N GLY A 119 -4.46 -1.02 -29.35
CA GLY A 119 -5.21 -2.27 -29.45
C GLY A 119 -4.32 -3.50 -29.34
N ALA A 120 -4.69 -4.58 -30.03
CA ALA A 120 -3.92 -5.82 -30.05
C ALA A 120 -2.77 -5.76 -31.06
N GLY A 121 -1.60 -6.30 -30.70
CA GLY A 121 -0.37 -6.23 -31.48
C GLY A 121 0.61 -5.19 -30.93
N ASP A 122 1.66 -4.91 -31.70
CA ASP A 122 2.68 -3.94 -31.32
C ASP A 122 2.08 -2.52 -31.28
N GLY A 123 2.40 -1.78 -30.22
CA GLY A 123 1.87 -0.44 -30.04
C GLY A 123 2.05 0.11 -28.64
N TYR A 124 1.42 1.25 -28.39
CA TYR A 124 1.55 1.94 -27.11
C TYR A 124 0.19 2.35 -26.57
N ARG A 125 0.15 2.57 -25.26
CA ARG A 125 -0.99 3.18 -24.58
C ARG A 125 -0.52 4.40 -23.83
N ILE A 126 -1.33 5.46 -23.89
CA ILE A 126 -1.13 6.67 -23.09
C ILE A 126 -2.32 6.78 -22.16
N ILE A 127 -2.03 6.76 -20.85
CA ILE A 127 -3.03 6.86 -19.79
C ILE A 127 -2.62 8.03 -18.91
N PHE A 128 -3.55 8.96 -18.67
CA PHE A 128 -3.41 10.01 -17.68
C PHE A 128 -4.19 9.62 -16.43
N GLY A 129 -3.64 9.90 -15.24
CA GLY A 129 -4.29 9.59 -13.98
C GLY A 129 -4.13 10.71 -12.98
N GLY A 130 -5.18 10.97 -12.22
CA GLY A 130 -5.18 11.90 -11.09
C GLY A 130 -6.06 11.36 -9.98
N GLY A 131 -5.73 11.65 -8.72
CA GLY A 131 -6.48 11.09 -7.60
C GLY A 131 -6.18 11.79 -6.28
N ILE A 132 -6.93 11.38 -5.27
CA ILE A 132 -6.78 11.82 -3.89
C ILE A 132 -6.49 10.63 -2.98
N VAL A 133 -5.71 10.90 -1.93
CA VAL A 133 -5.49 9.99 -0.81
C VAL A 133 -6.29 10.52 0.36
N ILE A 134 -7.08 9.65 0.99
CA ILE A 134 -7.86 9.93 2.17
C ILE A 134 -7.16 9.22 3.34
N PRO A 135 -6.53 9.98 4.25
CA PRO A 135 -5.86 9.40 5.40
C PRO A 135 -6.82 8.60 6.28
N SER A 136 -6.32 7.52 6.88
CA SER A 136 -7.04 6.87 7.98
C SER A 136 -7.07 7.77 9.23
N LYS A 137 -7.78 7.34 10.27
CA LYS A 137 -7.75 8.00 11.59
C LYS A 137 -6.63 7.47 12.51
N ASN A 138 -5.81 6.55 12.01
CA ASN A 138 -4.74 5.90 12.76
C ASN A 138 -3.43 6.69 12.55
N THR A 139 -3.41 7.92 13.05
CA THR A 139 -2.29 8.87 13.01
C THR A 139 -1.78 9.18 14.39
#